data_AF-A0A6A3L6F6-F1
#
_entry.id   AF-A0A6A3L6F6-F1
#
_cell.length_a   1.000
_cell.length_b   1.000
_cell.length_c   1.000
_cell.angle_alpha   90.00
_cell.angle_beta   90.00
_cell.angle_gamma   90.00
#
_symmetry.space_group_name_H-M   'P 1'
#
loop_
_entity.id
_entity.type
_entity.pdbx_description
1 polymer ?
#
loop_
_entity_poly.entity_id
_entity_poly.type
_entity_poly.pdbx_seq_one_letter_code
_entity_poly.pdbx_strand_id
1 'polypeptide(L)'
;MFGPGQGRAHDLTLLDGSALEDIISRDHRFRGYLLYGDPAYGQTDVFASPFDKVGATSEELVVNKSLSSVRIAVEWGFGQIISEWALLDFKRKMSIGNVPVGMLYEVTAIFANCVTIARHQNVISSYIDVPPPTFAEYFATLD
;
A
#
# COMPACT_ATOMS: atom_id res chain seq x y z
N MET A 1 5.32 10.23 -1.44
CA MET A 1 4.11 9.72 -0.74
C MET A 1 3.21 10.90 -0.36
N PHE A 2 1.89 10.73 -0.22
CA PHE A 2 1.03 11.78 0.34
C PHE A 2 1.00 11.71 1.87
N GLY A 3 1.02 12.86 2.54
CA GLY A 3 1.05 12.98 3.99
C GLY A 3 2.18 13.87 4.50
N PRO A 4 2.41 13.95 5.83
CA PRO A 4 1.71 13.21 6.88
C PRO A 4 0.28 13.73 7.12
N GLY A 5 -0.68 12.81 7.31
CA GLY A 5 -2.07 13.12 7.63
C GLY A 5 -2.43 12.78 9.08
N GLN A 6 -3.45 13.44 9.64
CA GLN A 6 -3.91 13.15 11.00
C GLN A 6 -4.53 11.75 11.05
N GLY A 7 -3.97 10.84 11.86
CA GLY A 7 -4.44 9.44 11.93
C GLY A 7 -5.86 9.23 12.51
N ARG A 8 -6.56 10.30 12.93
CA ARG A 8 -7.98 10.27 13.31
C ARG A 8 -8.91 10.73 12.18
N ALA A 9 -8.36 11.29 11.11
CA ALA A 9 -9.15 11.64 9.93
C ALA A 9 -9.65 10.35 9.27
N HIS A 10 -10.80 10.42 8.60
CA HIS A 10 -11.33 9.30 7.84
C HIS A 10 -10.43 9.02 6.63
N ASP A 11 -10.36 7.76 6.19
CA ASP A 11 -9.55 7.36 5.03
C ASP A 11 -9.96 8.14 3.76
N LEU A 12 -11.25 8.47 3.62
CA LEU A 12 -11.75 9.35 2.56
C LEU A 12 -11.10 10.74 2.58
N THR A 13 -10.82 11.30 3.76
CA THR A 13 -10.12 12.59 3.88
C THR A 13 -8.68 12.50 3.34
N LEU A 14 -8.01 11.36 3.54
CA LEU A 14 -6.69 11.13 2.97
C LEU A 14 -6.76 10.90 1.47
N LEU A 15 -7.78 10.17 1.00
CA LEU A 15 -8.02 9.94 -0.42
C LEU A 15 -8.23 11.28 -1.15
N ASP A 16 -9.17 12.09 -0.68
CA ASP A 16 -9.48 13.40 -1.24
C ASP A 16 -8.24 14.31 -1.26
N GLY A 17 -7.51 14.36 -0.14
CA GLY A 17 -6.30 15.19 -0.03
C GLY A 17 -5.16 14.73 -0.95
N SER A 18 -5.07 13.44 -1.24
CA SER A 18 -3.99 12.86 -2.03
C SER A 18 -4.14 13.05 -3.54
N ALA A 19 -5.34 13.41 -4.02
CA ALA A 19 -5.70 13.42 -5.44
C ALA A 19 -5.39 12.08 -6.16
N LEU A 20 -5.36 10.96 -5.41
CA LEU A 20 -4.97 9.65 -5.95
C LEU A 20 -5.89 9.21 -7.10
N GLU A 21 -7.17 9.55 -7.02
CA GLU A 21 -8.14 9.24 -8.07
C GLU A 21 -7.78 9.91 -9.41
N ASP A 22 -7.46 11.20 -9.37
CA ASP A 22 -7.01 11.97 -10.52
C ASP A 22 -5.66 11.49 -11.07
N ILE A 23 -4.75 11.06 -10.19
CA ILE A 23 -3.44 10.55 -10.58
C ILE A 23 -3.60 9.23 -11.33
N ILE A 24 -4.37 8.28 -10.78
CA ILE A 24 -4.57 6.96 -11.37
C ILE A 24 -5.33 7.07 -12.69
N SER A 25 -6.39 7.88 -12.75
CA SER A 25 -7.20 8.02 -13.97
C SER A 25 -6.43 8.58 -15.17
N ARG A 26 -5.42 9.43 -14.92
CA ARG A 26 -4.58 10.03 -15.98
C ARG A 26 -3.38 9.16 -16.36
N ASP A 27 -3.00 8.21 -15.53
CA ASP A 27 -1.86 7.35 -15.76
C ASP A 27 -2.22 6.17 -16.66
N HIS A 28 -1.63 6.17 -17.86
CA HIS A 28 -1.85 5.17 -18.89
C HIS A 28 -1.52 3.73 -18.43
N ARG A 29 -0.66 3.56 -17.43
CA ARG A 29 -0.28 2.25 -16.89
C ARG A 29 -1.45 1.53 -16.21
N PHE A 30 -2.45 2.27 -15.73
CA PHE A 30 -3.62 1.73 -15.03
C PHE A 30 -4.86 1.59 -15.93
N ARG A 31 -4.77 1.91 -17.23
CA ARG A 31 -5.91 1.80 -18.14
C ARG A 31 -6.41 0.35 -18.24
N GLY A 32 -7.71 0.18 -17.99
CA GLY A 32 -8.36 -1.14 -17.98
C GLY A 32 -8.20 -1.90 -16.66
N TYR A 33 -7.61 -1.28 -15.64
CA TYR A 33 -7.47 -1.84 -14.30
C TYR A 33 -8.18 -0.95 -13.27
N LEU A 34 -8.61 -1.57 -12.17
CA LEU A 34 -9.13 -0.89 -10.98
C LEU A 34 -8.22 -1.20 -9.79
N LEU A 35 -7.95 -0.22 -8.95
CA LEU A 35 -7.25 -0.42 -7.70
C LEU A 35 -8.22 -0.99 -6.66
N TYR A 36 -7.97 -2.23 -6.22
CA TYR A 36 -8.77 -2.85 -5.18
C TYR A 36 -8.35 -2.36 -3.80
N GLY A 37 -9.28 -1.77 -3.06
CA GLY A 37 -9.02 -1.06 -1.81
C GLY A 37 -9.88 -1.48 -0.62
N ASP A 38 -9.82 -0.67 0.43
CA ASP A 38 -10.74 -0.77 1.55
C ASP A 38 -12.17 -0.37 1.12
N PRO A 39 -13.23 -1.00 1.66
CA PRO A 39 -14.62 -0.60 1.41
C PRO A 39 -14.89 0.91 1.55
N ALA A 40 -14.13 1.61 2.41
CA ALA A 40 -14.26 3.05 2.59
C ALA A 40 -14.03 3.86 1.31
N TYR A 41 -13.26 3.35 0.34
CA TYR A 41 -13.00 4.04 -0.93
C TYR A 41 -14.14 3.89 -1.95
N GLY A 42 -15.11 3.00 -1.70
CA GLY A 42 -16.26 2.80 -2.58
C GLY A 42 -15.89 2.20 -3.93
N GLN A 43 -16.80 2.37 -4.90
CA GLN A 43 -16.58 1.96 -6.30
C GLN A 43 -16.58 3.21 -7.18
N THR A 44 -15.51 3.39 -7.95
CA THR A 44 -15.35 4.50 -8.91
C THR A 44 -14.75 3.97 -10.22
N ASP A 45 -14.46 4.86 -11.17
CA ASP A 45 -13.79 4.49 -12.43
C ASP A 45 -12.34 4.02 -12.24
N VAL A 46 -11.77 4.19 -11.03
CA VAL A 46 -10.41 3.74 -10.71
C VAL A 46 -10.32 2.87 -9.45
N PHE A 47 -11.30 2.90 -8.55
CA PHE A 47 -11.32 2.07 -7.34
C PHE A 47 -12.36 0.96 -7.41
N ALA A 48 -11.98 -0.22 -6.93
CA ALA A 48 -12.87 -1.31 -6.65
C ALA A 48 -12.85 -1.63 -5.15
N SER A 49 -14.02 -1.90 -4.58
CA SER A 49 -14.17 -2.33 -3.19
C SER A 49 -14.71 -3.76 -3.13
N PRO A 50 -14.49 -4.48 -2.01
CA PRO A 50 -15.10 -5.78 -1.80
C PRO A 50 -16.63 -5.73 -1.98
N PHE A 51 -17.19 -6.77 -2.59
CA PHE A 51 -18.66 -6.96 -2.62
C PHE A 51 -19.21 -7.13 -1.21
N ASP A 52 -20.45 -6.69 -1.00
CA ASP A 52 -21.14 -6.88 0.27
C ASP A 52 -21.27 -8.36 0.61
N LYS A 53 -20.81 -8.76 1.80
CA LYS A 53 -20.90 -10.17 2.23
C LYS A 53 -22.34 -10.64 2.39
N VAL A 54 -23.25 -9.71 2.67
CA VAL A 54 -24.67 -10.01 2.87
C VAL A 54 -25.36 -9.99 1.50
N GLY A 55 -25.86 -11.14 1.06
CA GLY A 55 -26.53 -11.25 -0.23
C GLY A 55 -25.59 -11.43 -1.43
N ALA A 56 -24.27 -11.49 -1.22
CA ALA A 56 -23.33 -11.78 -2.29
C ALA A 56 -23.57 -13.16 -2.92
N THR A 57 -23.38 -13.23 -4.22
CA THR A 57 -23.37 -14.50 -4.96
C THR A 57 -22.12 -15.31 -4.62
N SER A 58 -22.13 -16.60 -4.97
CA SER A 58 -20.96 -17.47 -4.80
C SER A 58 -19.74 -16.93 -5.54
N GLU A 59 -19.94 -16.35 -6.72
CA GLU A 59 -18.90 -15.77 -7.57
C GLU A 59 -18.29 -14.53 -6.93
N GLU A 60 -19.12 -13.63 -6.39
CA GLU A 60 -18.66 -12.42 -5.67
C GLU A 60 -17.84 -12.78 -4.42
N LEU A 61 -18.25 -13.82 -3.68
CA LEU A 61 -17.49 -14.32 -2.54
C LEU A 61 -16.13 -14.89 -2.94
N VAL A 62 -16.03 -15.54 -4.11
CA VAL A 62 -14.76 -16.03 -4.67
C VAL A 62 -13.84 -14.86 -5.05
N VAL A 63 -14.40 -13.81 -5.66
CA VAL A 63 -13.64 -12.58 -5.98
C VAL A 63 -13.12 -11.93 -4.70
N ASN A 64 -14.00 -11.70 -3.72
CA ASN A 64 -13.62 -11.12 -2.42
C ASN A 64 -12.52 -11.92 -1.72
N LYS A 65 -12.62 -13.25 -1.73
CA LYS A 65 -11.61 -14.13 -1.13
C LYS A 65 -10.26 -14.00 -1.83
N SER A 66 -10.26 -14.01 -3.16
CA SER A 66 -9.03 -13.88 -3.97
C SER A 66 -8.36 -12.53 -3.75
N LEU A 67 -9.13 -11.43 -3.75
CA LEU A 67 -8.57 -10.09 -3.60
C LEU A 67 -8.17 -9.79 -2.14
N SER A 68 -8.89 -10.34 -1.16
CA SER A 68 -8.50 -10.23 0.25
C SER A 68 -7.15 -10.89 0.55
N SER A 69 -6.78 -11.94 -0.19
CA SER A 69 -5.50 -12.62 0.03
C SER A 69 -4.31 -11.77 -0.43
N VAL A 70 -4.48 -11.05 -1.56
CA VAL A 70 -3.50 -10.05 -2.03
C VAL A 70 -3.41 -8.86 -1.07
N ARG A 71 -4.55 -8.39 -0.54
CA ARG A 71 -4.56 -7.29 0.45
C ARG A 71 -3.80 -7.64 1.73
N ILE A 72 -3.91 -8.88 2.21
CA ILE A 72 -3.15 -9.36 3.37
C ILE A 72 -1.63 -9.29 3.10
N ALA A 73 -1.19 -9.58 1.88
CA ALA A 73 0.23 -9.47 1.52
C ALA A 73 0.74 -8.02 1.59
N VAL A 74 -0.11 -7.02 1.28
CA VAL A 74 0.20 -5.60 1.46
C VAL A 74 0.36 -5.27 2.96
N GLU A 75 -0.53 -5.77 3.81
CA GLU A 75 -0.45 -5.60 5.28
C GLU A 75 0.84 -6.22 5.85
N TRP A 76 1.27 -7.37 5.32
CA TRP A 76 2.57 -7.95 5.67
C TRP A 76 3.75 -7.02 5.31
N GLY A 77 3.65 -6.26 4.21
CA GLY A 77 4.65 -5.26 3.83
C GLY A 77 4.77 -4.14 4.85
N PHE A 78 3.65 -3.59 5.30
CA PHE A 78 3.64 -2.60 6.37
C PHE A 78 4.22 -3.17 7.67
N GLY A 79 3.86 -4.40 8.01
CA GLY A 79 4.40 -5.12 9.16
C GLY A 79 5.91 -5.33 9.08
N GLN A 80 6.43 -5.70 7.90
CA GLN A 80 7.87 -5.87 7.67
C GLN A 80 8.63 -4.57 7.90
N ILE A 81 8.17 -3.46 7.32
CA ILE A 81 8.81 -2.15 7.49
C ILE A 81 8.86 -1.75 8.97
N ILE A 82 7.75 -1.86 9.69
CA ILE A 82 7.70 -1.50 11.12
C ILE A 82 8.61 -2.42 11.95
N SER A 83 8.64 -3.72 11.62
CA SER A 83 9.45 -4.71 12.34
C SER A 83 10.96 -4.56 12.11
N GLU A 84 11.38 -4.12 10.92
CA GLU A 84 12.80 -3.93 10.59
C GLU A 84 13.38 -2.66 11.23
N TRP A 85 12.53 -1.66 11.50
CA TRP A 85 12.96 -0.32 11.93
C TRP A 85 12.29 0.10 13.24
N ALA A 86 12.92 -0.24 14.37
CA ALA A 86 12.42 0.05 15.72
C ALA A 86 12.05 1.52 15.99
N LEU A 87 12.64 2.47 15.25
CA LEU A 87 12.27 3.89 15.30
C LEU A 87 10.79 4.12 14.96
N LEU A 88 10.27 3.42 13.95
CA LEU A 88 8.89 3.56 13.49
C LEU A 88 7.89 2.97 14.48
N ASP A 89 8.29 1.92 15.21
CA ASP A 89 7.45 1.29 16.22
C ASP A 89 7.30 2.14 17.49
N PHE A 90 8.17 3.15 17.68
CA PHE A 90 8.10 4.03 18.84
C PHE A 90 7.01 5.12 18.71
N LYS A 91 5.74 4.69 18.82
CA LYS A 91 4.52 5.51 18.64
C LYS A 91 4.51 6.83 19.40
N ARG A 92 5.12 6.90 20.59
CA ARG A 92 5.16 8.14 21.40
C ARG A 92 5.99 9.25 20.75
N LYS A 93 6.96 8.91 19.90
CA LYS A 93 7.77 9.89 19.14
C LYS A 93 7.30 10.04 17.70
N MET A 94 6.70 9.01 17.11
CA MET A 94 6.15 9.02 15.75
C MET A 94 4.81 9.77 15.69
N SER A 95 4.86 11.08 15.93
CA SER A 95 3.70 11.97 15.86
C SER A 95 4.02 13.25 15.08
N ILE A 96 3.01 13.77 14.41
CA ILE A 96 3.10 15.01 13.63
C ILE A 96 3.52 16.15 14.56
N GLY A 97 4.51 16.93 14.13
CA GLY A 97 5.08 18.04 14.90
C GLY A 97 6.23 17.66 15.83
N ASN A 98 6.48 16.37 16.07
CA ASN A 98 7.64 15.92 16.87
C ASN A 98 8.80 15.44 16.00
N VAL A 99 8.50 14.63 14.98
CA VAL A 99 9.49 14.10 14.02
C VAL A 99 8.91 14.16 12.61
N PRO A 100 9.74 14.15 11.55
CA PRO A 100 9.25 14.10 10.17
C PRO A 100 8.76 12.68 9.83
N VAL A 101 7.61 12.28 10.40
CA VAL A 101 7.05 10.93 10.32
C VAL A 101 6.96 10.40 8.88
N GLY A 102 6.46 11.22 7.94
CA GLY A 102 6.33 10.84 6.53
C GLY A 102 7.67 10.50 5.89
N MET A 103 8.66 11.39 6.04
CA MET A 103 10.02 11.18 5.52
C MET A 103 10.69 9.96 6.15
N LEU A 104 10.56 9.77 7.46
CA LEU A 104 11.13 8.61 8.14
C LEU A 104 10.54 7.31 7.58
N TYR A 105 9.22 7.26 7.39
CA TYR A 105 8.55 6.12 6.80
C TYR A 105 9.02 5.86 5.36
N GLU A 106 9.07 6.88 4.51
CA GLU A 106 9.55 6.78 3.12
C GLU A 106 10.98 6.21 3.05
N VAL A 107 11.91 6.76 3.84
CA VAL A 107 13.30 6.29 3.88
C VAL A 107 13.38 4.83 4.33
N THR A 108 12.62 4.46 5.37
CA THR A 108 12.60 3.07 5.85
C THR A 108 11.96 2.11 4.85
N ALA A 109 10.96 2.54 4.07
CA ALA A 109 10.38 1.74 3.01
C ALA A 109 11.38 1.50 1.87
N ILE A 110 12.13 2.54 1.48
CA ILE A 110 13.23 2.42 0.50
C ILE A 110 14.27 1.40 0.99
N PHE A 111 14.69 1.49 2.26
CA PHE A 111 15.66 0.54 2.80
C PHE A 111 15.10 -0.88 2.94
N ALA A 112 13.84 -1.06 3.31
CA ALA A 112 13.19 -2.38 3.34
C ALA A 112 13.17 -3.04 1.95
N ASN A 113 12.93 -2.24 0.90
CA ASN A 113 13.04 -2.71 -0.48
C ASN A 113 14.48 -3.08 -0.83
N CYS A 114 15.48 -2.27 -0.47
CA CYS A 114 16.90 -2.60 -0.64
C CYS A 114 17.30 -3.91 0.06
N VAL A 115 16.82 -4.15 1.28
CA VAL A 115 17.05 -5.39 2.02
C VAL A 115 16.43 -6.58 1.29
N THR A 116 15.21 -6.40 0.77
CA THR A 116 14.53 -7.44 -0.02
C THR A 116 15.29 -7.78 -1.29
N ILE A 117 15.79 -6.77 -2.02
CA ILE A 117 16.62 -6.94 -3.21
C ILE A 117 17.91 -7.69 -2.87
N ALA A 118 18.63 -7.28 -1.81
CA ALA A 118 19.87 -7.92 -1.38
C ALA A 118 19.68 -9.39 -0.93
N ARG A 119 18.51 -9.72 -0.40
CA ARG A 119 18.13 -11.10 -0.01
C ARG A 119 17.56 -11.91 -1.17
N HIS A 120 17.28 -11.27 -2.31
CA HIS A 120 16.60 -11.82 -3.48
C HIS A 120 15.16 -12.30 -3.24
N GLN A 121 14.62 -12.12 -2.02
CA GLN A 121 13.25 -12.51 -1.66
C GLN A 121 12.85 -11.95 -0.29
N ASN A 122 11.54 -11.82 -0.07
CA ASN A 122 10.88 -11.76 1.23
C ASN A 122 9.61 -12.63 1.18
N VAL A 123 8.90 -12.73 2.31
CA VAL A 123 7.64 -13.52 2.39
C VAL A 123 6.62 -13.07 1.35
N ILE A 124 6.58 -11.77 1.05
CA ILE A 124 5.61 -11.16 0.14
C ILE A 124 5.92 -11.53 -1.30
N SER A 125 7.17 -11.34 -1.75
CA SER A 125 7.64 -11.67 -3.10
C SER A 125 7.45 -13.15 -3.41
N SER A 126 7.70 -14.02 -2.43
CA SER A 126 7.44 -15.46 -2.54
C SER A 126 5.94 -15.78 -2.58
N TYR A 127 5.11 -15.03 -1.87
CA TYR A 127 3.65 -15.24 -1.85
C TYR A 127 2.98 -14.82 -3.16
N ILE A 128 3.38 -13.68 -3.73
CA ILE A 128 2.81 -13.16 -4.99
C ILE A 128 3.54 -13.68 -6.23
N ASP A 129 4.60 -14.48 -6.05
CA ASP A 129 5.44 -15.06 -7.10
C ASP A 129 6.04 -14.00 -8.05
N VAL A 130 6.54 -12.91 -7.46
CA VAL A 130 7.21 -11.83 -8.20
C VAL A 130 8.61 -11.63 -7.62
N PRO A 131 9.69 -11.90 -8.38
CA PRO A 131 11.04 -11.70 -7.89
C PRO A 131 11.32 -10.20 -7.67
N PRO A 132 12.13 -9.83 -6.66
CA PRO A 132 12.55 -8.44 -6.48
C PRO A 132 13.31 -7.93 -7.72
N PRO A 133 13.19 -6.63 -8.05
CA PRO A 133 13.98 -6.02 -9.11
C PRO A 133 15.47 -5.98 -8.73
N THR A 134 16.34 -5.67 -9.69
CA THR A 134 17.72 -5.28 -9.39
C THR A 134 17.77 -3.91 -8.72
N PHE A 135 18.89 -3.60 -8.06
CA PHE A 135 19.12 -2.24 -7.54
C PHE A 135 19.01 -1.17 -8.63
N ALA A 136 19.55 -1.42 -9.82
CA ALA A 136 19.51 -0.47 -10.92
C ALA A 136 18.07 -0.19 -11.38
N GLU A 137 17.27 -1.24 -11.56
CA GLU A 137 15.85 -1.09 -11.91
C GLU A 137 15.08 -0.37 -10.81
N TYR A 138 15.31 -0.70 -9.54
CA TYR A 138 14.63 -0.08 -8.42
C TYR A 138 14.95 1.42 -8.31
N PHE A 139 16.23 1.79 -8.32
CA PHE A 139 16.63 3.19 -8.20
C PHE A 139 16.26 4.03 -9.44
N ALA A 140 16.14 3.42 -10.62
CA ALA A 140 15.61 4.10 -11.81
C ALA A 140 14.12 4.48 -11.70
N THR A 141 13.40 3.98 -10.68
CA THR A 141 12.01 4.37 -10.41
C THR A 141 11.87 5.47 -9.34
N LEU A 142 12.97 5.85 -8.68
CA LEU A 142 13.01 6.88 -7.65
C LEU A 142 13.47 8.21 -8.27
N ASP A 143 12.60 8.84 -9.07
CA ASP A 143 12.78 10.20 -9.58
C ASP A 143 12.05 11.23 -8.70
#